data_AF-A0A256YQ07-F1
#
_entry.id   AF-A0A256YQ07-F1
#
_cell.length_a   1.000
_cell.length_b   1.000
_cell.length_c   1.000
_cell.angle_alpha   90.00
_cell.angle_beta   90.00
_cell.angle_gamma   90.00
#
_symmetry.space_group_name_H-M   'P 1'
#
loop_
_entity.id
_entity.type
_entity.pdbx_description
1 polymer ?
#
loop_
_entity_poly.entity_id
_entity_poly.type
_entity_poly.pdbx_seq_one_letter_code
_entity_poly.pdbx_strand_id
1 'polypeptide(L)'
;MNRYFNSLVAAIFSVLGAIVMLSITSAPALALTVNDTESSNISVVISTVTMINLDPYILSWQGLQPGDIGTNATEANNYFAIQIENIGSHNITHLWFNATYPSSSPFGTANVSAYDAGNFVVLATEPGSGATASSCNALNKYSDYKYPNRVEYPEVRSLVYVRDPNGNMPPQNFDYGRFRFADEEYFWMISNDTDCSGKTFYIGNVSHTETQTGTVDFSSSTNRVEISLNTAVEGWCYGNVSGHSELDDYGVLVRSRSLLL
;
A
#
# COMPACT_ATOMS: atom_id res chain seq x y z
N MET A 1 85.63 33.08 -94.94
CA MET A 1 84.52 33.70 -94.16
C MET A 1 83.27 32.92 -94.52
N ASN A 2 82.48 32.27 -93.66
CA ASN A 2 82.14 32.47 -92.25
C ASN A 2 81.81 31.10 -91.62
N ARG A 3 82.60 30.64 -90.64
CA ARG A 3 82.26 29.47 -89.79
C ARG A 3 81.75 29.86 -88.40
N TYR A 4 81.53 31.15 -88.15
CA TYR A 4 81.18 31.69 -86.83
C TYR A 4 79.71 32.11 -86.66
N PHE A 5 78.84 31.93 -87.67
CA PHE A 5 77.43 32.36 -87.57
C PHE A 5 76.45 31.26 -87.11
N ASN A 6 76.83 29.98 -87.18
CA ASN A 6 75.93 28.86 -86.88
C ASN A 6 76.00 28.35 -85.42
N SER A 7 76.93 28.84 -84.60
CA SER A 7 77.08 28.42 -83.19
C SER A 7 76.27 29.29 -82.21
N LEU A 8 76.02 30.56 -82.56
CA LEU A 8 75.32 31.50 -81.67
C LEU A 8 73.78 31.29 -81.67
N VAL A 9 73.21 30.86 -82.80
CA VAL A 9 71.75 30.65 -82.95
C VAL A 9 71.30 29.36 -82.25
N ALA A 10 72.16 28.34 -82.15
CA ALA A 10 71.84 27.08 -81.47
C ALA A 10 71.83 27.22 -79.93
N ALA A 11 72.64 28.13 -79.37
CA ALA A 11 72.71 28.33 -77.92
C ALA A 11 71.56 29.21 -77.36
N ILE A 12 70.99 30.10 -78.18
CA ILE A 12 69.88 30.97 -77.74
C ILE A 12 68.54 30.22 -77.70
N PHE A 13 68.34 29.22 -78.57
CA PHE A 13 67.10 28.42 -78.58
C PHE A 13 67.01 27.36 -77.47
N SER A 14 68.13 26.90 -76.91
CA SER A 14 68.11 25.90 -75.82
C SER A 14 67.82 26.49 -74.44
N VAL A 15 68.15 27.76 -74.21
CA VAL A 15 67.89 28.45 -72.94
C VAL A 15 66.43 28.93 -72.84
N LEU A 16 65.80 29.27 -73.97
CA LEU A 16 64.39 29.71 -73.99
C LEU A 16 63.40 28.55 -73.79
N GLY A 17 63.75 27.33 -74.21
CA GLY A 17 62.94 26.13 -73.96
C GLY A 17 62.93 25.67 -72.50
N ALA A 18 64.01 25.92 -71.77
CA ALA A 18 64.12 25.55 -70.35
C ALA A 18 63.37 26.53 -69.41
N ILE A 19 63.20 27.79 -69.83
CA ILE A 19 62.50 28.80 -69.02
C ILE A 19 60.96 28.67 -69.13
N VAL A 20 60.44 28.07 -70.21
CA VAL A 20 58.98 27.90 -70.41
C VAL A 20 58.41 26.65 -69.69
N MET A 21 59.24 25.65 -69.36
CA MET A 21 58.82 24.46 -68.60
C MET A 21 58.89 24.59 -67.07
N LEU A 22 59.32 25.75 -66.54
CA LEU A 22 59.24 26.06 -65.11
C LEU A 22 58.02 26.94 -64.77
N SER A 23 56.91 26.73 -65.49
CA SER A 23 55.58 27.15 -65.05
C SER A 23 55.08 26.12 -64.03
N ILE A 24 55.64 26.20 -62.83
CA ILE A 24 55.13 25.52 -61.63
C ILE A 24 53.66 25.94 -61.52
N THR A 25 52.76 24.99 -61.75
CA THR A 25 51.35 25.13 -61.41
C THR A 25 51.25 25.23 -59.89
N SER A 26 51.31 26.45 -59.35
CA SER A 26 50.84 26.73 -58.01
C SER A 26 49.33 26.57 -58.01
N ALA A 27 48.85 25.33 -57.88
CA ALA A 27 47.48 25.10 -57.45
C ALA A 27 47.31 25.82 -56.11
N PRO A 28 46.27 26.68 -55.93
CA PRO A 28 45.99 27.22 -54.62
C PRO A 28 45.74 26.03 -53.69
N ALA A 29 46.55 25.92 -52.63
CA ALA A 29 46.26 25.02 -51.54
C ALA A 29 44.91 25.47 -50.96
N LEU A 30 43.84 24.78 -51.35
CA LEU A 30 42.57 24.86 -50.67
C LEU A 30 42.87 24.43 -49.24
N ALA A 31 42.89 25.39 -48.32
CA ALA A 31 42.94 25.09 -46.90
C ALA A 31 41.70 24.24 -46.59
N LEU A 32 41.90 22.94 -46.38
CA LEU A 32 40.87 22.13 -45.75
C LEU A 32 40.66 22.71 -44.37
N THR A 33 39.53 23.38 -44.15
CA THR A 33 38.99 23.53 -42.80
C THR A 33 38.61 22.14 -42.33
N VAL A 34 39.54 21.47 -41.64
CA VAL A 34 39.22 20.26 -40.88
C VAL A 34 38.40 20.72 -39.68
N ASN A 35 37.08 20.70 -39.82
CA ASN A 35 36.19 20.76 -38.66
C ASN A 35 36.21 19.38 -38.02
N ASP A 36 37.23 19.12 -37.20
CA ASP A 36 37.23 17.95 -36.34
C ASP A 36 36.22 18.18 -35.22
N THR A 37 35.17 17.37 -35.19
CA THR A 37 34.15 17.44 -34.14
C THR A 37 34.28 16.16 -33.32
N GLU A 38 35.06 16.26 -32.25
CA GLU A 38 35.19 15.18 -31.28
C GLU A 38 33.91 15.15 -30.45
N SER A 39 33.12 14.07 -30.59
CA SER A 39 31.94 13.86 -29.76
C SER A 39 32.26 12.80 -28.70
N SER A 40 32.08 13.18 -27.44
CA SER A 40 32.22 12.27 -26.30
C SER A 40 30.84 11.93 -25.76
N ASN A 41 30.54 10.64 -25.68
CA ASN A 41 29.32 10.17 -25.04
C ASN A 41 29.56 10.00 -23.55
N ILE A 42 28.99 10.88 -22.73
CA ILE A 42 28.93 10.71 -21.29
C ILE A 42 27.66 9.90 -20.98
N SER A 43 27.83 8.71 -20.42
CA SER A 43 26.74 7.92 -19.88
C SER A 43 26.78 7.98 -18.36
N VAL A 44 25.70 8.48 -17.74
CA VAL A 44 25.52 8.48 -16.29
C VAL A 44 24.37 7.53 -15.97
N VAL A 45 24.68 6.47 -15.22
CA VAL A 45 23.66 5.57 -14.68
C VAL A 45 23.33 6.03 -13.27
N ILE A 46 22.14 6.61 -13.09
CA ILE A 46 21.62 7.00 -11.78
C ILE A 46 20.72 5.87 -11.28
N SER A 47 21.14 5.17 -10.23
CA SER A 47 20.28 4.22 -9.53
C SER A 47 19.20 4.96 -8.76
N THR A 48 17.96 4.48 -8.80
CA THR A 48 16.90 5.00 -7.93
C THR A 48 17.16 4.61 -6.48
N VAL A 49 16.81 5.50 -5.54
CA VAL A 49 17.00 5.28 -4.10
C VAL A 49 15.65 5.36 -3.43
N THR A 50 15.34 4.39 -2.58
CA THR A 50 14.13 4.43 -1.73
C THR A 50 14.50 5.10 -0.41
N MET A 51 13.88 6.23 -0.11
CA MET A 51 14.05 6.94 1.16
C MET A 51 12.70 7.52 1.58
N ILE A 52 12.34 7.34 2.85
CA ILE A 52 11.08 7.81 3.42
C ILE A 52 11.39 8.65 4.64
N ASN A 53 10.72 9.79 4.77
CA ASN A 53 10.67 10.56 5.99
C ASN A 53 9.33 10.30 6.71
N LEU A 54 9.40 10.10 8.02
CA LEU A 54 8.23 9.91 8.89
C LEU A 54 8.28 10.96 9.99
N ASP A 55 7.31 11.87 10.00
CA ASP A 55 7.25 12.94 11.01
C ASP A 55 5.80 13.31 11.37
N PRO A 56 5.39 13.21 12.65
CA PRO A 56 6.08 12.48 13.72
C PRO A 56 6.14 10.98 13.41
N TYR A 57 7.12 10.26 13.95
CA TYR A 57 7.23 8.81 13.79
C TYR A 57 6.48 8.02 14.89
N ILE A 58 5.96 8.70 15.91
CA ILE A 58 5.18 8.13 17.02
C ILE A 58 4.03 9.08 17.35
N LEU A 59 2.83 8.51 17.56
CA LEU A 59 1.71 9.17 18.21
C LEU A 59 1.38 8.40 19.50
N SER A 60 1.06 9.12 20.58
CA SER A 60 0.68 8.47 21.84
C SER A 60 -0.50 9.20 22.49
N TRP A 61 -1.58 8.46 22.74
CA TRP A 61 -2.73 8.93 23.49
C TRP A 61 -2.74 8.36 24.90
N GLN A 62 -3.12 9.17 25.87
CA GLN A 62 -3.25 8.77 27.27
C GLN A 62 -4.62 9.16 27.80
N GLY A 63 -5.17 8.36 28.72
CA GLY A 63 -6.41 8.70 29.43
C GLY A 63 -7.71 8.57 28.63
N LEU A 64 -7.67 7.98 27.43
CA LEU A 64 -8.87 7.67 26.66
C LEU A 64 -9.77 6.69 27.43
N GLN A 65 -11.06 7.00 27.50
CA GLN A 65 -12.10 6.14 28.05
C GLN A 65 -12.68 5.22 26.96
N PRO A 66 -13.33 4.11 27.34
CA PRO A 66 -14.05 3.28 26.38
C PRO A 66 -15.05 4.11 25.56
N GLY A 67 -14.93 4.02 24.23
CA GLY A 67 -15.74 4.80 23.28
C GLY A 67 -15.15 6.15 22.86
N ASP A 68 -14.07 6.60 23.50
CA ASP A 68 -13.38 7.82 23.10
C ASP A 68 -12.58 7.62 21.81
N ILE A 69 -12.50 8.69 21.01
CA ILE A 69 -11.62 8.78 19.86
C ILE A 69 -10.41 9.63 20.25
N GLY A 70 -9.21 9.11 20.02
CA GLY A 70 -7.97 9.87 20.18
C GLY A 70 -7.95 11.08 19.26
N THR A 71 -7.85 12.28 19.83
CA THR A 71 -7.69 13.55 19.12
C THR A 71 -6.31 14.14 19.36
N ASN A 72 -5.96 15.20 18.64
CA ASN A 72 -4.75 15.97 18.90
C ASN A 72 -4.71 16.55 20.32
N ALA A 73 -5.85 16.98 20.89
CA ALA A 73 -5.90 17.50 22.25
C ALA A 73 -5.57 16.44 23.32
N THR A 74 -5.71 15.16 22.98
CA THR A 74 -5.42 14.00 23.86
C THR A 74 -4.12 13.28 23.49
N GLU A 75 -3.44 13.72 22.43
CA GLU A 75 -2.14 13.20 22.00
C GLU A 75 -1.03 13.91 22.78
N ALA A 76 0.01 13.17 23.18
CA ALA A 76 1.05 13.65 24.09
C ALA A 76 1.80 14.91 23.62
N ASN A 77 1.93 15.12 22.31
CA ASN A 77 2.63 16.24 21.69
C ASN A 77 1.70 17.14 20.85
N ASN A 78 0.38 16.93 20.92
CA ASN A 78 -0.65 17.61 20.14
C ASN A 78 -0.58 17.40 18.61
N TYR A 79 0.01 16.30 18.15
CA TYR A 79 -0.07 15.87 16.76
C TYR A 79 -1.42 15.23 16.46
N PHE A 80 -1.88 15.38 15.21
CA PHE A 80 -3.15 14.78 14.76
C PHE A 80 -2.96 13.66 13.74
N ALA A 81 -1.77 13.51 13.17
CA ALA A 81 -1.46 12.55 12.12
C ALA A 81 0.05 12.28 12.06
N ILE A 82 0.42 11.19 11.38
CA ILE A 82 1.79 10.89 10.94
C ILE A 82 1.89 11.32 9.48
N GLN A 83 2.90 12.13 9.14
CA GLN A 83 3.22 12.44 7.75
C GLN A 83 4.22 11.41 7.21
N ILE A 84 3.91 10.87 6.04
CA ILE A 84 4.77 9.94 5.30
C ILE A 84 5.18 10.63 4.00
N GLU A 85 6.46 10.93 3.83
CA GLU A 85 6.98 11.61 2.64
C GLU A 85 8.02 10.75 1.93
N ASN A 86 7.86 10.59 0.61
CA ASN A 86 8.88 9.98 -0.24
C ASN A 86 9.95 11.03 -0.56
N ILE A 87 11.09 10.96 0.13
CA ILE A 87 12.26 11.82 -0.11
C ILE A 87 13.29 11.14 -1.03
N GLY A 88 12.97 9.94 -1.52
CA GLY A 88 13.77 9.18 -2.47
C GLY A 88 13.37 9.43 -3.92
N SER A 89 14.10 8.79 -4.84
CA SER A 89 13.81 8.81 -6.28
C SER A 89 13.10 7.55 -6.77
N HIS A 90 12.86 6.58 -5.89
CA HIS A 90 12.11 5.37 -6.19
C HIS A 90 10.60 5.60 -6.04
N ASN A 91 9.80 5.10 -6.98
CA ASN A 91 8.34 5.19 -6.91
C ASN A 91 7.78 4.14 -5.94
N ILE A 92 7.17 4.57 -4.84
CA ILE A 92 6.55 3.68 -3.84
C ILE A 92 5.11 3.41 -4.26
N THR A 93 4.79 2.15 -4.52
CA THR A 93 3.44 1.74 -4.95
C THR A 93 2.57 1.20 -3.83
N HIS A 94 3.17 0.78 -2.71
CA HIS A 94 2.46 0.17 -1.59
C HIS A 94 3.07 0.59 -0.26
N LEU A 95 2.22 0.79 0.74
CA LEU A 95 2.57 0.98 2.14
C LEU A 95 1.84 -0.10 2.96
N TRP A 96 2.57 -0.83 3.77
CA TRP A 96 2.03 -1.90 4.61
C TRP A 96 1.97 -1.42 6.06
N PHE A 97 0.79 -1.51 6.66
CA PHE A 97 0.58 -1.17 8.06
C PHE A 97 0.33 -2.44 8.86
N ASN A 98 0.89 -2.51 10.06
CA ASN A 98 0.68 -3.61 10.98
C ASN A 98 0.36 -3.06 12.37
N ALA A 99 -0.58 -3.69 13.04
CA ALA A 99 -0.93 -3.40 14.42
C ALA A 99 -0.72 -4.67 15.26
N THR A 100 -0.31 -4.48 16.51
CA THR A 100 -0.23 -5.58 17.48
C THR A 100 -1.38 -5.45 18.48
N TYR A 101 -1.90 -6.59 18.91
CA TYR A 101 -3.04 -6.69 19.81
C TYR A 101 -2.69 -7.65 20.95
N PRO A 102 -3.33 -7.53 22.12
CA PRO A 102 -3.16 -8.48 23.20
C PRO A 102 -3.41 -9.93 22.74
N SER A 103 -2.70 -10.90 23.31
CA SER A 103 -2.85 -12.32 22.91
C SER A 103 -4.17 -12.96 23.37
N SER A 104 -4.92 -12.29 24.24
CA SER A 104 -6.23 -12.68 24.77
C SER A 104 -7.13 -11.46 24.83
N SER A 105 -8.45 -11.65 24.70
CA SER A 105 -9.41 -10.55 24.87
C SER A 105 -9.14 -9.83 26.20
N PRO A 106 -8.70 -8.57 26.18
CA PRO A 106 -8.64 -7.77 27.40
C PRO A 106 -10.05 -7.28 27.80
N PHE A 107 -11.04 -7.50 26.93
CA PHE A 107 -12.42 -7.05 27.04
C PHE A 107 -13.32 -8.21 27.51
N GLY A 108 -14.35 -7.93 28.31
CA GLY A 108 -15.30 -8.95 28.78
C GLY A 108 -15.04 -9.53 30.18
N THR A 109 -14.17 -8.92 30.99
CA THR A 109 -14.18 -9.16 32.43
C THR A 109 -15.33 -8.38 33.06
N ALA A 110 -16.04 -8.91 34.07
CA ALA A 110 -17.15 -8.24 34.74
C ALA A 110 -16.73 -6.96 35.54
N ASN A 111 -15.55 -6.41 35.24
CA ASN A 111 -15.07 -5.16 35.75
C ASN A 111 -15.62 -4.01 34.89
N VAL A 112 -16.33 -3.09 35.52
CA VAL A 112 -16.90 -1.90 34.86
C VAL A 112 -15.84 -0.97 34.27
N SER A 113 -14.56 -1.11 34.65
CA SER A 113 -13.43 -0.42 34.01
C SER A 113 -12.86 -1.19 32.79
N ALA A 114 -13.47 -2.30 32.38
CA ALA A 114 -13.03 -3.17 31.28
C ALA A 114 -14.18 -3.44 30.28
N TYR A 115 -15.08 -2.46 30.11
CA TYR A 115 -16.25 -2.56 29.24
C TYR A 115 -15.88 -2.51 27.75
N ASP A 116 -16.77 -3.10 26.95
CA ASP A 116 -16.56 -3.68 25.63
C ASP A 116 -16.57 -2.67 24.45
N ALA A 117 -15.47 -2.64 23.69
CA ALA A 117 -15.33 -2.62 22.23
C ALA A 117 -13.84 -2.41 21.95
N GLY A 118 -13.26 -3.26 21.10
CA GLY A 118 -11.81 -3.37 20.93
C GLY A 118 -11.06 -2.05 20.76
N ASN A 119 -9.88 -1.94 21.38
CA ASN A 119 -8.92 -0.92 20.99
C ASN A 119 -8.49 -1.23 19.55
N PHE A 120 -9.12 -0.60 18.58
CA PHE A 120 -8.73 -0.70 17.19
C PHE A 120 -8.05 0.60 16.77
N VAL A 121 -7.01 0.43 15.97
CA VAL A 121 -6.43 1.54 15.21
C VAL A 121 -7.15 1.53 13.86
N VAL A 122 -7.58 2.69 13.41
CA VAL A 122 -8.04 2.90 12.03
C VAL A 122 -7.12 3.91 11.37
N LEU A 123 -6.87 3.70 10.09
CA LEU A 123 -6.04 4.58 9.28
C LEU A 123 -6.90 5.16 8.17
N ALA A 124 -6.73 6.44 7.90
CA ALA A 124 -7.32 7.08 6.74
C ALA A 124 -6.28 7.98 6.08
N THR A 125 -6.42 8.16 4.76
CA THR A 125 -5.62 9.15 4.03
C THR A 125 -6.12 10.56 4.33
N GLU A 126 -5.22 11.53 4.26
CA GLU A 126 -5.58 12.94 4.37
C GLU A 126 -6.68 13.30 3.33
N PRO A 127 -7.78 13.98 3.72
CA PRO A 127 -8.89 14.30 2.80
C PRO A 127 -8.56 15.29 1.67
N GLY A 128 -7.32 15.77 1.57
CA GLY A 128 -6.86 16.72 0.56
C GLY A 128 -5.95 17.79 1.15
N SER A 129 -5.46 18.72 0.31
CA SER A 129 -4.51 19.75 0.75
C SER A 129 -5.08 20.67 1.82
N GLY A 130 -4.29 20.90 2.87
CA GLY A 130 -4.67 21.77 3.98
C GLY A 130 -5.62 21.09 4.98
N ALA A 131 -5.56 19.77 5.11
CA ALA A 131 -6.37 19.09 6.10
C ALA A 131 -6.04 19.56 7.52
N THR A 132 -7.07 19.55 8.34
CA THR A 132 -7.03 19.82 9.77
C THR A 132 -7.48 18.57 10.52
N ALA A 133 -7.21 18.51 11.83
CA ALA A 133 -7.75 17.45 12.67
C ALA A 133 -9.28 17.30 12.52
N SER A 134 -10.00 18.42 12.40
CA SER A 134 -11.44 18.44 12.21
C SER A 134 -11.88 17.85 10.87
N SER A 135 -11.15 18.09 9.77
CA SER A 135 -11.50 17.50 8.47
C SER A 135 -11.23 16.00 8.43
N CYS A 136 -10.19 15.52 9.12
CA CYS A 136 -9.94 14.09 9.25
C CYS A 136 -11.05 13.41 10.08
N ASN A 137 -11.57 14.04 11.13
CA ASN A 137 -12.68 13.51 11.92
C ASN A 137 -14.03 13.52 11.18
N ALA A 138 -14.14 14.29 10.09
CA ALA A 138 -15.34 14.36 9.26
C ALA A 138 -15.33 13.35 8.09
N LEU A 139 -14.29 12.52 7.99
CA LEU A 139 -14.19 11.48 6.96
C LEU A 139 -15.32 10.46 7.05
N ASN A 140 -15.67 9.88 5.91
CA ASN A 140 -16.65 8.81 5.84
C ASN A 140 -16.02 7.53 6.41
N LYS A 141 -16.57 7.09 7.55
CA LYS A 141 -16.13 5.90 8.29
C LYS A 141 -16.15 4.60 7.48
N TYR A 142 -16.95 4.52 6.42
CA TYR A 142 -17.10 3.32 5.60
C TYR A 142 -16.09 3.26 4.44
N SER A 143 -15.83 4.39 3.77
CA SER A 143 -14.96 4.42 2.59
C SER A 143 -13.51 4.76 2.93
N ASP A 144 -13.30 5.63 3.92
CA ASP A 144 -12.03 6.33 4.08
C ASP A 144 -11.15 5.68 5.15
N TYR A 145 -11.76 5.08 6.17
CA TYR A 145 -11.06 4.40 7.24
C TYR A 145 -10.85 2.92 6.93
N LYS A 146 -9.61 2.46 7.15
CA LYS A 146 -9.19 1.07 6.96
C LYS A 146 -8.59 0.53 8.25
N TYR A 147 -8.91 -0.73 8.55
CA TYR A 147 -8.42 -1.43 9.73
C TYR A 147 -7.13 -2.21 9.41
N PRO A 148 -5.95 -1.85 9.95
CA PRO A 148 -4.75 -2.67 9.86
C PRO A 148 -4.85 -3.91 10.77
N ASN A 149 -4.95 -5.10 10.17
CA ASN A 149 -4.86 -6.41 10.84
C ASN A 149 -5.72 -6.56 12.11
N ARG A 150 -6.93 -6.01 12.10
CA ARG A 150 -7.84 -6.05 13.24
C ARG A 150 -8.10 -7.48 13.71
N VAL A 151 -8.09 -7.67 15.03
CA VAL A 151 -8.38 -8.94 15.68
C VAL A 151 -9.73 -8.87 16.38
N GLU A 152 -10.55 -9.88 16.15
CA GLU A 152 -11.82 -10.09 16.82
C GLU A 152 -11.78 -11.38 17.64
N TYR A 153 -12.44 -11.37 18.81
CA TYR A 153 -12.49 -12.52 19.71
C TYR A 153 -13.92 -13.05 19.82
N PRO A 154 -14.11 -14.37 19.94
CA PRO A 154 -15.43 -14.93 20.20
C PRO A 154 -15.96 -14.48 21.56
N GLU A 155 -17.28 -14.41 21.65
CA GLU A 155 -17.99 -14.08 22.88
C GLU A 155 -17.78 -15.18 23.93
N VAL A 156 -17.37 -14.76 25.12
CA VAL A 156 -17.22 -15.69 26.27
C VAL A 156 -18.55 -16.00 26.94
N ARG A 157 -19.58 -15.17 26.72
CA ARG A 157 -20.93 -15.37 27.26
C ARG A 157 -21.89 -15.71 26.13
N SER A 158 -22.80 -16.64 26.40
CA SER A 158 -23.78 -17.03 25.41
C SER A 158 -24.73 -15.87 25.08
N LEU A 159 -24.83 -15.51 23.80
CA LEU A 159 -25.83 -14.58 23.30
C LEU A 159 -27.16 -15.33 23.10
N VAL A 160 -28.09 -15.16 24.04
CA VAL A 160 -29.35 -15.93 24.12
C VAL A 160 -30.33 -15.71 22.96
N TYR A 161 -30.03 -14.77 22.07
CA TYR A 161 -30.87 -14.33 20.97
C TYR A 161 -30.23 -14.58 19.59
N VAL A 162 -29.04 -15.17 19.53
CA VAL A 162 -28.37 -15.53 18.28
C VAL A 162 -28.73 -16.97 17.91
N ARG A 163 -29.12 -17.19 16.65
CA ARG A 163 -29.46 -18.50 16.11
C ARG A 163 -28.40 -18.96 15.12
N ASP A 164 -27.91 -20.19 15.26
CA ASP A 164 -26.93 -20.79 14.34
C ASP A 164 -27.55 -21.26 13.01
N PRO A 165 -26.73 -21.69 12.02
CA PRO A 165 -27.23 -22.14 10.72
C PRO A 165 -28.10 -23.39 10.77
N ASN A 166 -28.04 -24.16 11.86
CA ASN A 166 -28.88 -25.34 12.09
C ASN A 166 -30.17 -24.99 12.85
N GLY A 167 -30.37 -23.73 13.22
CA GLY A 167 -31.55 -23.24 13.90
C GLY A 167 -31.49 -23.26 15.43
N ASN A 168 -30.36 -23.64 16.05
CA ASN A 168 -30.23 -23.66 17.51
C ASN A 168 -30.00 -22.27 18.08
N MET A 169 -30.59 -21.98 19.24
CA MET A 169 -30.44 -20.73 19.97
C MET A 169 -30.35 -21.03 21.48
N PRO A 170 -29.23 -20.71 22.17
CA PRO A 170 -28.01 -20.12 21.61
C PRO A 170 -27.28 -21.09 20.65
N PRO A 171 -26.32 -20.59 19.85
CA PRO A 171 -25.57 -21.39 18.87
C PRO A 171 -24.86 -22.60 19.50
N GLN A 172 -24.83 -23.73 18.79
CA GLN A 172 -24.13 -24.95 19.23
C GLN A 172 -23.03 -25.35 18.24
N ASN A 173 -21.82 -25.62 18.74
CA ASN A 173 -20.63 -25.95 17.92
C ASN A 173 -20.15 -24.78 17.02
N PHE A 174 -20.44 -23.55 17.42
CA PHE A 174 -19.95 -22.34 16.74
C PHE A 174 -19.22 -21.45 17.74
N ASP A 175 -18.11 -20.89 17.28
CA ASP A 175 -17.58 -19.64 17.83
C ASP A 175 -18.30 -18.49 17.14
N TYR A 176 -18.71 -17.49 17.90
CA TYR A 176 -19.45 -16.35 17.38
C TYR A 176 -19.16 -15.11 18.19
N GLY A 177 -19.40 -13.96 17.59
CA GLY A 177 -19.30 -12.70 18.30
C GLY A 177 -19.79 -11.52 17.52
N ARG A 178 -19.33 -10.34 17.95
CA ARG A 178 -19.68 -9.05 17.39
C ARG A 178 -18.40 -8.38 16.92
N PHE A 179 -18.46 -7.66 15.81
CA PHE A 179 -17.43 -6.70 15.45
C PHE A 179 -18.09 -5.40 15.01
N ARG A 180 -17.45 -4.26 15.27
CA ARG A 180 -17.95 -2.94 14.86
C ARG A 180 -17.27 -2.43 13.61
N PHE A 181 -17.99 -2.10 12.56
CA PHE A 181 -17.43 -1.40 11.42
C PHE A 181 -18.09 -0.03 11.30
N ALA A 182 -17.30 1.04 11.40
CA ALA A 182 -17.81 2.40 11.55
C ALA A 182 -18.74 2.51 12.78
N ASP A 183 -19.98 2.97 12.57
CA ASP A 183 -21.01 3.12 13.61
C ASP A 183 -21.94 1.90 13.68
N GLU A 184 -21.62 0.83 12.95
CA GLU A 184 -22.44 -0.37 12.80
C GLU A 184 -21.79 -1.54 13.53
N GLU A 185 -22.60 -2.42 14.11
CA GLU A 185 -22.13 -3.66 14.73
C GLU A 185 -22.67 -4.86 13.95
N TYR A 186 -21.83 -5.83 13.62
CA TYR A 186 -22.22 -7.02 12.87
C TYR A 186 -21.95 -8.27 13.70
N PHE A 187 -22.87 -9.23 13.62
CA PHE A 187 -22.66 -10.55 14.19
C PHE A 187 -21.88 -11.42 13.20
N TRP A 188 -21.01 -12.26 13.74
CA TRP A 188 -20.26 -13.23 12.97
C TRP A 188 -20.27 -14.59 13.66
N MET A 189 -20.08 -15.65 12.89
CA MET A 189 -19.91 -17.01 13.44
C MET A 189 -19.08 -17.91 12.53
N ILE A 190 -18.48 -18.93 13.13
CA ILE A 190 -17.71 -19.98 12.45
C ILE A 190 -17.83 -21.27 13.26
N SER A 191 -17.77 -22.43 12.60
CA SER A 191 -17.65 -23.72 13.30
C SER A 191 -16.50 -23.68 14.31
N ASN A 192 -16.72 -24.21 15.52
CA ASN A 192 -15.72 -24.26 16.59
C ASN A 192 -14.75 -25.46 16.47
N ASP A 193 -14.68 -26.06 15.29
CA ASP A 193 -13.76 -27.13 14.93
C ASP A 193 -12.29 -26.74 15.15
N THR A 194 -11.43 -27.75 15.29
CA THR A 194 -9.98 -27.52 15.44
C THR A 194 -9.34 -26.94 14.19
N ASP A 195 -9.83 -27.32 13.02
CA ASP A 195 -9.33 -26.84 11.72
C ASP A 195 -10.38 -25.96 11.04
N CYS A 196 -9.97 -24.74 10.68
CA CYS A 196 -10.80 -23.79 9.94
C CYS A 196 -10.81 -24.06 8.42
N SER A 197 -9.97 -24.96 7.91
CA SER A 197 -9.84 -25.19 6.47
C SER A 197 -11.10 -25.84 5.89
N GLY A 198 -11.59 -25.30 4.77
CA GLY A 198 -12.82 -25.75 4.11
C GLY A 198 -14.10 -25.45 4.90
N LYS A 199 -14.02 -24.65 5.97
CA LYS A 199 -15.17 -24.18 6.74
C LYS A 199 -15.73 -22.89 6.17
N THR A 200 -16.93 -22.56 6.61
CA THR A 200 -17.60 -21.31 6.26
C THR A 200 -17.55 -20.35 7.44
N PHE A 201 -17.09 -19.14 7.19
CA PHE A 201 -17.27 -18.01 8.09
C PHE A 201 -18.53 -17.26 7.68
N TYR A 202 -19.38 -16.93 8.64
CA TYR A 202 -20.66 -16.26 8.39
C TYR A 202 -20.63 -14.85 8.97
N ILE A 203 -21.13 -13.89 8.22
CA ILE A 203 -21.34 -12.50 8.67
C ILE A 203 -22.81 -12.16 8.45
N GLY A 204 -23.46 -11.55 9.44
CA GLY A 204 -24.81 -11.03 9.28
C GLY A 204 -24.85 -9.90 8.26
N ASN A 205 -25.82 -9.90 7.33
CA ASN A 205 -25.90 -8.88 6.28
C ASN A 205 -26.62 -7.59 6.69
N VAL A 206 -27.22 -7.56 7.88
CA VAL A 206 -27.84 -6.37 8.47
C VAL A 206 -27.14 -6.07 9.77
N SER A 207 -26.69 -4.83 9.92
CA SER A 207 -26.03 -4.35 11.13
C SER A 207 -26.99 -4.20 12.31
N HIS A 208 -26.44 -4.27 13.51
CA HIS A 208 -27.09 -3.88 14.75
C HIS A 208 -26.88 -2.38 14.98
N THR A 209 -27.98 -1.71 15.32
CA THR A 209 -28.02 -0.30 15.71
C THR A 209 -28.86 -0.14 16.98
N GLU A 210 -28.95 1.08 17.51
CA GLU A 210 -29.84 1.38 18.65
C GLU A 210 -31.31 1.03 18.38
N THR A 211 -31.74 1.04 17.12
CA THR A 211 -33.14 0.84 16.72
C THR A 211 -33.41 -0.51 16.05
N GLN A 212 -32.37 -1.29 15.69
CA GLN A 212 -32.52 -2.61 15.10
C GLN A 212 -31.52 -3.62 15.67
N THR A 213 -31.96 -4.86 15.91
CA THR A 213 -31.10 -5.92 16.42
C THR A 213 -30.04 -6.38 15.41
N GLY A 214 -30.23 -6.12 14.12
CA GLY A 214 -29.39 -6.67 13.05
C GLY A 214 -29.64 -8.15 12.79
N THR A 215 -28.80 -8.77 11.95
CA THR A 215 -28.88 -10.20 11.71
C THR A 215 -28.38 -10.96 12.93
N VAL A 216 -29.32 -11.55 13.66
CA VAL A 216 -29.05 -12.51 14.74
C VAL A 216 -29.52 -13.92 14.39
N ASP A 217 -30.25 -14.09 13.29
CA ASP A 217 -30.72 -15.40 12.82
C ASP A 217 -29.95 -15.84 11.57
N PHE A 218 -28.99 -16.74 11.78
CA PHE A 218 -28.16 -17.30 10.73
C PHE A 218 -28.73 -18.60 10.15
N SER A 219 -29.97 -18.99 10.44
CA SER A 219 -30.56 -20.21 9.86
C SER A 219 -30.91 -20.06 8.37
N SER A 220 -31.28 -18.84 7.94
CA SER A 220 -31.52 -18.52 6.52
C SER A 220 -30.28 -17.98 5.82
N SER A 221 -29.98 -18.51 4.63
CA SER A 221 -28.86 -18.03 3.79
C SER A 221 -29.09 -16.62 3.28
N THR A 222 -30.32 -16.11 3.30
CA THR A 222 -30.66 -14.74 2.89
C THR A 222 -30.26 -13.68 3.90
N ASN A 223 -29.96 -14.07 5.14
CA ASN A 223 -29.66 -13.14 6.23
C ASN A 223 -28.15 -12.99 6.47
N ARG A 224 -27.33 -13.75 5.74
CA ARG A 224 -25.90 -13.87 6.02
C ARG A 224 -25.10 -13.87 4.73
N VAL A 225 -23.88 -13.37 4.83
CA VAL A 225 -22.83 -13.57 3.84
C VAL A 225 -22.02 -14.78 4.27
N GLU A 226 -21.74 -15.67 3.31
CA GLU A 226 -20.97 -16.89 3.52
C GLU A 226 -19.59 -16.73 2.88
N ILE A 227 -18.54 -16.94 3.67
CA ILE A 227 -17.16 -16.81 3.24
C ILE A 227 -16.49 -18.17 3.35
N SER A 228 -16.08 -18.72 2.21
CA SER A 228 -15.34 -19.97 2.15
C SER A 228 -13.90 -19.77 2.61
N LEU A 229 -13.48 -20.51 3.63
CA LEU A 229 -12.12 -20.45 4.17
C LEU A 229 -11.20 -21.45 3.49
N ASN A 230 -10.05 -20.95 3.02
CA ASN A 230 -8.97 -21.74 2.46
C ASN A 230 -7.76 -21.71 3.40
N THR A 231 -6.94 -22.76 3.40
CA THR A 231 -5.67 -22.74 4.15
C THR A 231 -4.79 -21.59 3.66
N ALA A 232 -4.32 -20.74 4.57
CA ALA A 232 -3.44 -19.61 4.27
C ALA A 232 -1.97 -19.98 4.53
N VAL A 233 -1.67 -20.23 5.80
CA VAL A 233 -0.39 -20.68 6.33
C VAL A 233 -0.66 -21.66 7.47
N GLU A 234 0.36 -22.33 7.99
CA GLU A 234 0.18 -23.30 9.08
C GLU A 234 -0.58 -22.67 10.27
N GLY A 235 -1.72 -23.28 10.62
CA GLY A 235 -2.59 -22.83 11.71
C GLY A 235 -3.50 -21.63 11.39
N TRP A 236 -3.59 -21.20 10.12
CA TRP A 236 -4.46 -20.10 9.70
C TRP A 236 -5.19 -20.39 8.39
N CYS A 237 -6.43 -19.92 8.32
CA CYS A 237 -7.26 -19.92 7.11
C CYS A 237 -7.63 -18.50 6.72
N TYR A 238 -7.87 -18.28 5.44
CA TYR A 238 -8.30 -17.00 4.90
C TYR A 238 -9.52 -17.13 4.00
N GLY A 239 -10.31 -16.07 3.92
CA GLY A 239 -11.37 -15.92 2.94
C GLY A 239 -11.60 -14.45 2.64
N ASN A 240 -11.92 -14.12 1.39
CA ASN A 240 -12.31 -12.76 1.02
C ASN A 240 -13.78 -12.57 1.32
N VAL A 241 -14.13 -11.43 1.92
CA VAL A 241 -15.53 -11.03 2.05
C VAL A 241 -16.02 -10.65 0.65
N SER A 242 -17.16 -11.21 0.24
CA SER A 242 -17.78 -10.88 -1.04
C SER A 242 -19.29 -10.94 -0.93
N GLY A 243 -19.98 -9.94 -1.48
CA GLY A 243 -21.43 -9.81 -1.39
C GLY A 243 -21.91 -9.10 -0.12
N HIS A 244 -21.02 -8.39 0.58
CA HIS A 244 -21.33 -7.55 1.72
C HIS A 244 -21.08 -6.08 1.36
N SER A 245 -22.14 -5.26 1.32
CA SER A 245 -22.10 -3.88 0.79
C SER A 245 -21.01 -2.99 1.42
N GLU A 246 -20.72 -3.17 2.72
CA GLU A 246 -19.74 -2.37 3.44
C GLU A 246 -18.36 -3.05 3.61
N LEU A 247 -18.28 -4.37 3.39
CA LEU A 247 -17.10 -5.17 3.78
C LEU A 247 -16.41 -5.86 2.60
N ASP A 248 -16.86 -5.66 1.36
CA ASP A 248 -16.34 -6.32 0.16
C ASP A 248 -14.82 -6.12 -0.09
N ASP A 249 -14.21 -5.08 0.49
CA ASP A 249 -12.76 -4.82 0.40
C ASP A 249 -11.93 -5.61 1.44
N TYR A 250 -12.57 -6.32 2.37
CA TYR A 250 -11.91 -6.98 3.49
C TYR A 250 -11.71 -8.49 3.25
N GLY A 251 -10.65 -9.02 3.87
CA GLY A 251 -10.44 -10.45 4.05
C GLY A 251 -10.54 -10.82 5.52
N VAL A 252 -11.05 -12.01 5.80
CA VAL A 252 -11.01 -12.61 7.14
C VAL A 252 -9.82 -13.57 7.22
N LEU A 253 -9.07 -13.49 8.32
CA LEU A 253 -8.12 -14.52 8.71
C LEU A 253 -8.61 -15.17 10.01
N VAL A 254 -8.66 -16.49 10.00
CA VAL A 254 -9.13 -17.30 11.11
C VAL A 254 -7.98 -18.18 11.58
N ARG A 255 -7.72 -18.20 12.89
CA ARG A 255 -6.73 -19.08 13.48
C ARG A 255 -7.36 -20.44 13.78
N SER A 256 -6.78 -21.52 13.24
CA SER A 256 -7.13 -22.89 13.66
C SER A 256 -6.85 -23.06 15.15
N ARG A 257 -7.72 -23.76 15.87
CA ARG A 257 -7.46 -24.07 17.27
C ARG A 257 -6.34 -25.10 17.33
N SER A 258 -5.24 -24.72 17.96
CA SER A 258 -4.20 -25.67 18.31
C SER A 258 -4.76 -26.61 19.38
N LEU A 259 -4.75 -27.91 19.11
CA LEU A 259 -4.79 -28.93 20.14
C LEU A 259 -3.48 -28.81 20.92
N LEU A 260 -3.46 -27.92 21.92
CA LEU A 260 -2.48 -28.04 22.99
C LEU A 260 -2.81 -29.35 23.72
N LEU A 261 -2.01 -30.38 23.43
CA LEU A 261 -1.88 -31.59 24.24
C LEU A 261 -1.40 -31.23 25.66
#